data_AF-A0A2R6P1P9-F1
#
_entry.id   AF-A0A2R6P1P9-F1
#
_cell.length_a   1.000
_cell.length_b   1.000
_cell.length_c   1.000
_cell.angle_alpha   90.00
_cell.angle_beta   90.00
_cell.angle_gamma   90.00
#
_symmetry.space_group_name_H-M   'P 1'
#
loop_
_entity.id
_entity.type
_entity.pdbx_description
1 polymer ?
#
loop_
_entity_poly.entity_id
_entity_poly.type
_entity_poly.pdbx_seq_one_letter_code
_entity_poly.pdbx_strand_id
1 'polypeptide(L)'
;MSQYKNDIFYYASQLPAPNTPEPNQNSQIYTATPTPRLDEGIHSSSRKRKPKRTEEEKLEHMLGVLNKLTWTLSEFLYMLFRVKDDQGQKVTRNQKHVGIVSCFLGGATKYTVGQVLEAWLCDSSRKPHHNSAKHSAMFSPIALYSHQKHAHVAITAAQLVLKELERRFKWSLGATRLAQQTSARVIELGQSDILAGVMRFDNVQRWLKQHELCIGRESQMKVGMAVTVAEIVDFNAAAFDLDDKLAREVKNKQKDLTVDKLLDMIDMDHLECLHKYKLYRTDEAKMHLPVRHTVVHPLATVAKKETVTVELRDGLLDFLGQMGIQDDSFQWRIIFIGGNGMSFKKMLNLKYYSQFQLNELRQLTIVEPFLELWHTIWTNLSSIYETHWGETLTKDPSRFGHSANKIGQKTPANLKKVDYYPACHLAYLVLDARMLDCWRIYFNVDNLLAHFDLL
;
A
#
# COMPACT_ATOMS: atom_id res chain seq x y z
N MET A 1 -25.73 -44.95 33.07
CA MET A 1 -26.86 -44.10 32.67
C MET A 1 -26.44 -43.30 31.43
N SER A 2 -27.18 -43.50 30.34
CA SER A 2 -27.21 -42.77 29.07
C SER A 2 -25.95 -42.72 28.18
N GLN A 3 -25.95 -43.61 27.19
CA GLN A 3 -25.19 -43.53 25.94
C GLN A 3 -25.74 -42.37 25.09
N TYR A 4 -24.86 -41.49 24.61
CA TYR A 4 -25.12 -40.66 23.44
C TYR A 4 -24.12 -41.02 22.35
N LYS A 5 -24.60 -41.80 21.37
CA LYS A 5 -23.98 -41.95 20.05
C LYS A 5 -24.34 -40.69 19.26
N ASN A 6 -23.34 -39.96 18.78
CA ASN A 6 -23.51 -38.94 17.77
C ASN A 6 -22.79 -39.40 16.50
N ASP A 7 -23.59 -39.72 15.49
CA ASP A 7 -23.18 -40.00 14.12
C ASP A 7 -22.61 -38.73 13.49
N ILE A 8 -21.35 -38.79 13.05
CA ILE A 8 -20.66 -37.72 12.34
C ILE A 8 -20.85 -37.95 10.83
N PHE A 9 -21.57 -37.03 10.18
CA PHE A 9 -21.70 -36.95 8.74
C PHE A 9 -20.38 -36.49 8.10
N TYR A 10 -19.80 -37.32 7.22
CA TYR A 10 -18.75 -36.93 6.29
C TYR A 10 -19.36 -36.17 5.10
N TYR A 11 -18.94 -34.93 4.87
CA TYR A 11 -19.12 -34.24 3.58
C TYR A 11 -17.80 -34.30 2.80
N ALA A 12 -17.75 -35.14 1.77
CA ALA A 12 -16.71 -35.12 0.75
C ALA A 12 -17.26 -34.34 -0.47
N SER A 13 -16.78 -33.12 -0.69
CA SER A 13 -17.05 -32.35 -1.90
C SER A 13 -15.91 -32.53 -2.90
N GLN A 14 -16.12 -33.42 -3.88
CA GLN A 14 -15.31 -33.48 -5.09
C GLN A 14 -15.68 -32.31 -6.00
N LEU A 15 -14.71 -31.48 -6.37
CA LEU A 15 -14.85 -30.49 -7.44
C LEU A 15 -14.25 -31.06 -8.74
N PRO A 16 -14.91 -30.92 -9.90
CA PRO A 16 -14.36 -31.36 -11.17
C PRO A 16 -13.35 -30.34 -11.74
N ALA A 17 -12.33 -30.87 -12.41
CA ALA A 17 -11.27 -30.10 -13.06
C ALA A 17 -11.77 -29.33 -14.30
N PRO A 18 -11.15 -28.18 -14.65
CA PRO A 18 -11.54 -27.39 -15.81
C PRO A 18 -10.95 -27.92 -17.12
N ASN A 19 -11.80 -28.07 -18.14
CA ASN A 19 -11.45 -28.48 -19.50
C ASN A 19 -10.58 -27.43 -20.21
N THR A 20 -9.51 -27.89 -20.84
CA THR A 20 -8.62 -27.10 -21.71
C THR A 20 -9.11 -27.23 -23.16
N PRO A 21 -9.23 -26.13 -23.94
CA PRO A 21 -9.61 -26.22 -25.36
C PRO A 21 -8.41 -26.53 -26.26
N GLU A 22 -8.59 -27.46 -27.19
CA GLU A 22 -7.62 -27.87 -28.21
C GLU A 22 -7.37 -26.79 -29.29
N PRO A 23 -6.16 -26.75 -29.89
CA PRO A 23 -5.83 -25.83 -30.96
C PRO A 23 -6.29 -26.34 -32.34
N ASN A 24 -7.00 -25.48 -33.05
CA ASN A 24 -7.55 -25.71 -34.38
C ASN A 24 -6.44 -25.64 -35.46
N GLN A 25 -6.10 -26.78 -36.06
CA GLN A 25 -5.18 -26.89 -37.20
C GLN A 25 -5.96 -26.76 -38.50
N ASN A 26 -5.77 -25.67 -39.24
CA ASN A 26 -6.13 -25.59 -40.65
C ASN A 26 -5.13 -24.70 -41.41
N SER A 27 -4.13 -25.33 -42.02
CA SER A 27 -3.20 -24.71 -42.97
C SER A 27 -3.47 -25.31 -44.35
N GLN A 28 -4.18 -24.58 -45.21
CA GLN A 28 -4.34 -24.95 -46.62
C GLN A 28 -3.19 -24.38 -47.45
N ILE A 29 -2.48 -25.29 -48.11
CA ILE A 29 -1.39 -25.06 -49.06
C ILE A 29 -2.02 -24.68 -50.41
N TYR A 30 -1.71 -23.49 -50.92
CA TYR A 30 -2.06 -23.11 -52.30
C TYR A 30 -0.90 -23.46 -53.24
N THR A 31 -1.17 -24.35 -54.19
CA THR A 31 -0.31 -24.70 -55.31
C THR A 31 -0.35 -23.60 -56.39
N ALA A 32 0.82 -23.21 -56.89
CA ALA A 32 0.95 -22.20 -57.94
C ALA A 32 0.70 -22.81 -59.33
N THR A 33 -0.26 -22.25 -60.07
CA THR A 33 -0.52 -22.57 -61.47
C THR A 33 0.47 -21.81 -62.38
N PRO A 34 1.18 -22.48 -63.32
CA PRO A 34 2.11 -21.82 -64.22
C PRO A 34 1.35 -21.05 -65.31
N THR A 35 1.68 -19.76 -65.48
CA THR A 35 1.07 -18.89 -66.49
C THR A 35 1.81 -19.06 -67.84
N PRO A 36 1.11 -19.06 -69.00
CA PRO A 36 1.74 -19.25 -70.31
C PRO A 36 2.62 -18.06 -70.70
N ARG A 37 3.81 -18.36 -71.24
CA ARG A 37 4.65 -17.39 -71.95
C ARG A 37 4.02 -17.11 -73.32
N LEU A 38 3.60 -15.86 -73.53
CA LEU A 38 3.36 -15.30 -74.85
C LEU A 38 4.53 -14.38 -75.19
N ASP A 39 5.43 -14.91 -76.04
CA ASP A 39 6.41 -14.14 -76.79
C ASP A 39 5.70 -13.44 -77.94
N GLU A 40 5.43 -12.14 -77.80
CA GLU A 40 5.19 -11.27 -78.95
C GLU A 40 6.00 -9.98 -78.79
N GLY A 41 6.93 -9.80 -79.74
CA GLY A 41 7.83 -8.66 -79.81
C GLY A 41 7.08 -7.37 -80.06
N ILE A 42 6.98 -6.54 -79.02
CA ILE A 42 6.59 -5.13 -79.17
C ILE A 42 7.85 -4.29 -78.94
N HIS A 43 8.30 -3.63 -80.00
CA HIS A 43 9.39 -2.67 -79.99
C HIS A 43 9.24 -1.66 -78.84
N SER A 44 10.04 -1.85 -77.78
CA SER A 44 10.11 -0.90 -76.68
C SER A 44 10.76 0.39 -77.17
N SER A 45 9.94 1.39 -77.47
CA SER A 45 10.41 2.77 -77.48
C SER A 45 10.89 3.06 -76.05
N SER A 46 12.19 3.26 -75.87
CA SER A 46 12.78 3.63 -74.60
C SER A 46 12.26 5.00 -74.20
N ARG A 47 11.08 5.03 -73.54
CA ARG A 47 10.51 6.24 -72.97
C ARG A 47 11.55 6.80 -72.02
N LYS A 48 12.20 7.91 -72.42
CA LYS A 48 13.12 8.67 -71.57
C LYS A 48 12.44 8.87 -70.23
N ARG A 49 12.97 8.22 -69.19
CA ARG A 49 12.40 8.24 -67.84
C ARG A 49 12.46 9.69 -67.38
N LYS A 50 11.31 10.26 -67.01
CA LYS A 50 11.28 11.61 -66.44
C LYS A 50 12.26 11.67 -65.25
N PRO A 51 13.03 12.77 -65.10
CA PRO A 51 13.95 12.92 -63.98
C PRO A 51 13.19 12.71 -62.66
N LYS A 52 13.84 12.05 -61.69
CA LYS A 52 13.27 11.85 -60.36
C LYS A 52 13.09 13.22 -59.72
N ARG A 53 11.88 13.48 -59.20
CA ARG A 53 11.62 14.70 -58.42
C ARG A 53 12.45 14.70 -57.14
N THR A 54 12.93 15.87 -56.73
CA THR A 54 13.55 16.06 -55.40
C THR A 54 12.52 15.89 -54.28
N GLU A 55 12.95 15.79 -53.03
CA GLU A 55 12.00 15.67 -51.90
C GLU A 55 11.19 16.97 -51.72
N GLU A 56 11.79 18.12 -51.99
CA GLU A 56 11.15 19.44 -51.97
C GLU A 56 10.09 19.55 -53.06
N GLU A 57 10.40 19.14 -54.29
CA GLU A 57 9.44 19.12 -55.40
C GLU A 57 8.27 18.15 -55.12
N LYS A 58 8.52 17.03 -54.43
CA LYS A 58 7.45 16.13 -53.99
C LYS A 58 6.59 16.79 -52.93
N LEU A 59 7.19 17.48 -51.96
CA LEU A 59 6.46 18.16 -50.90
C LEU A 59 5.61 19.30 -51.45
N GLU A 60 6.16 20.16 -52.30
CA GLU A 60 5.42 21.24 -52.98
C GLU A 60 4.28 20.69 -53.84
N HIS A 61 4.52 19.60 -54.57
CA HIS A 61 3.47 18.96 -55.34
C HIS A 61 2.34 18.45 -54.45
N MET A 62 2.67 17.78 -53.33
CA MET A 62 1.68 17.28 -52.37
C MET A 62 0.89 18.42 -51.73
N LEU A 63 1.56 19.49 -51.28
CA LEU A 63 0.90 20.67 -50.73
C LEU A 63 0.02 21.37 -51.77
N GLY A 64 0.46 21.43 -53.03
CA GLY A 64 -0.33 21.95 -54.14
C GLY A 64 -1.59 21.11 -54.42
N VAL A 65 -1.51 19.78 -54.29
CA VAL A 65 -2.68 18.89 -54.39
C VAL A 65 -3.65 19.13 -53.23
N LEU A 66 -3.15 19.23 -52.00
CA LEU A 66 -4.00 19.53 -50.84
C LEU A 66 -4.73 20.87 -51.00
N ASN A 67 -4.03 21.90 -51.46
CA ASN A 67 -4.61 23.21 -51.71
C ASN A 67 -5.70 23.16 -52.81
N LYS A 68 -5.47 22.40 -53.89
CA LYS A 68 -6.49 22.19 -54.94
C LYS A 68 -7.73 21.46 -54.42
N LEU A 69 -7.56 20.58 -53.42
CA LEU A 69 -8.65 19.87 -52.75
C LEU A 69 -9.26 20.68 -51.61
N THR A 70 -8.84 21.93 -51.40
CA THR A 70 -9.28 22.78 -50.28
C THR A 70 -9.03 22.17 -48.90
N TRP A 71 -8.02 21.29 -48.77
CA TRP A 71 -7.65 20.64 -47.52
C TRP A 71 -6.38 21.28 -46.94
N THR A 72 -6.43 21.54 -45.64
CA THR A 72 -5.24 21.83 -44.83
C THR A 72 -4.47 20.54 -44.51
N LEU A 73 -3.20 20.67 -44.14
CA LEU A 73 -2.41 19.52 -43.69
C LEU A 73 -3.03 18.82 -42.48
N SER A 74 -3.61 19.58 -41.54
CA SER A 74 -4.30 19.04 -40.37
C SER A 74 -5.54 18.23 -40.74
N GLU A 75 -6.35 18.71 -41.69
CA GLU A 75 -7.53 17.98 -42.15
C GLU A 75 -7.14 16.70 -42.88
N PHE A 76 -6.11 16.77 -43.73
CA PHE A 76 -5.58 15.57 -44.39
C PHE A 76 -5.13 14.53 -43.37
N LEU A 77 -4.31 14.91 -42.38
CA LEU A 77 -3.85 14.00 -41.33
C LEU A 77 -5.02 13.46 -40.50
N TYR A 78 -5.99 14.30 -40.14
CA TYR A 78 -7.20 13.87 -39.42
C TYR A 78 -7.98 12.84 -40.23
N MET A 79 -8.25 13.11 -41.51
CA MET A 79 -8.98 12.20 -42.40
C MET A 79 -8.21 10.89 -42.65
N LEU A 80 -6.88 10.97 -42.70
CA LEU A 80 -6.01 9.81 -42.85
C LEU A 80 -6.09 8.86 -41.64
N PHE A 81 -6.16 9.40 -40.42
CA PHE A 81 -6.10 8.64 -39.17
C PHE A 81 -7.44 8.46 -38.43
N ARG A 82 -8.52 9.18 -38.78
CA ARG A 82 -9.81 9.10 -38.07
C ARG A 82 -10.39 7.69 -38.07
N VAL A 83 -10.79 7.21 -36.90
CA VAL A 83 -11.38 5.87 -36.72
C VAL A 83 -12.89 5.89 -36.90
N LYS A 84 -13.51 7.02 -36.56
CA LYS A 84 -14.94 7.26 -36.66
C LYS A 84 -15.23 8.45 -37.59
N ASP A 85 -16.35 8.41 -38.28
CA ASP A 85 -16.87 9.55 -39.02
C ASP A 85 -17.60 10.54 -38.10
N ASP A 86 -18.15 11.59 -38.68
CA ASP A 86 -18.83 12.67 -37.95
C ASP A 86 -20.15 12.19 -37.29
N GLN A 87 -20.64 11.01 -37.67
CA GLN A 87 -21.80 10.34 -37.07
C GLN A 87 -21.39 9.30 -36.00
N GLY A 88 -20.10 9.17 -35.71
CA GLY A 88 -19.56 8.20 -34.76
C GLY A 88 -19.45 6.77 -35.30
N GLN A 89 -19.74 6.54 -36.58
CA GLN A 89 -19.66 5.24 -37.24
C GLN A 89 -18.21 4.93 -37.63
N LYS A 90 -17.85 3.64 -37.64
CA LYS A 90 -16.49 3.21 -38.01
C LYS A 90 -16.22 3.53 -39.48
N VAL A 91 -15.12 4.24 -39.76
CA VAL A 91 -14.74 4.60 -41.15
C VAL A 91 -14.24 3.35 -41.89
N THR A 92 -14.93 3.01 -42.98
CA THR A 92 -14.48 1.96 -43.91
C THR A 92 -13.42 2.52 -44.85
N ARG A 93 -12.19 2.04 -44.72
CA ARG A 93 -11.05 2.44 -45.55
C ARG A 93 -10.82 1.44 -46.67
N ASN A 94 -10.42 1.90 -47.85
CA ASN A 94 -10.01 0.99 -48.91
C ASN A 94 -8.71 0.23 -48.51
N GLN A 95 -8.47 -0.94 -49.11
CA GLN A 95 -7.33 -1.79 -48.74
C GLN A 95 -5.98 -1.08 -48.88
N LYS A 96 -5.82 -0.21 -49.88
CA LYS A 96 -4.59 0.57 -50.08
C LYS A 96 -4.33 1.53 -48.92
N HIS A 97 -5.36 2.24 -48.46
CA HIS A 97 -5.30 3.15 -47.31
C HIS A 97 -4.99 2.38 -46.02
N VAL A 98 -5.65 1.24 -45.80
CA VAL A 98 -5.33 0.36 -44.65
C VAL A 98 -3.87 -0.08 -44.69
N GLY A 99 -3.38 -0.52 -45.84
CA GLY A 99 -1.98 -0.93 -46.01
C GLY A 99 -0.99 0.20 -45.68
N ILE A 100 -1.21 1.40 -46.23
CA ILE A 100 -0.35 2.56 -45.98
C ILE A 100 -0.34 2.95 -44.50
N VAL A 101 -1.52 3.07 -43.86
CA VAL A 101 -1.62 3.45 -42.44
C VAL A 101 -1.05 2.37 -41.54
N SER A 102 -1.29 1.09 -41.83
CA SER A 102 -0.74 -0.03 -41.07
C SER A 102 0.79 -0.06 -41.16
N CYS A 103 1.37 0.08 -42.36
CA CYS A 103 2.82 0.15 -42.53
C CYS A 103 3.43 1.32 -41.75
N PHE A 104 2.78 2.50 -41.76
CA PHE A 104 3.27 3.66 -41.03
C PHE A 104 3.19 3.47 -39.50
N LEU A 105 2.02 3.08 -38.98
CA LEU A 105 1.81 2.88 -37.54
C LEU A 105 2.58 1.67 -36.99
N GLY A 106 2.85 0.67 -37.82
CA GLY A 106 3.69 -0.49 -37.51
C GLY A 106 5.20 -0.23 -37.63
N GLY A 107 5.62 0.98 -38.04
CA GLY A 107 7.04 1.33 -38.14
C GLY A 107 7.78 0.72 -39.34
N ALA A 108 7.06 0.20 -40.33
CA ALA A 108 7.62 -0.44 -41.53
C ALA A 108 7.95 0.54 -42.67
N THR A 109 7.90 1.85 -42.41
CA THR A 109 8.23 2.90 -43.39
C THR A 109 9.60 3.53 -43.08
N LYS A 110 10.14 4.31 -44.02
CA LYS A 110 11.46 4.96 -43.85
C LYS A 110 11.57 5.83 -42.59
N TYR A 111 10.47 6.45 -42.17
CA TYR A 111 10.40 7.30 -40.97
C TYR A 111 9.30 6.78 -40.04
N THR A 112 9.64 6.51 -38.78
CA THR A 112 8.67 6.03 -37.79
C THR A 112 7.79 7.16 -37.25
N VAL A 113 6.65 6.83 -36.63
CA VAL A 113 5.81 7.81 -35.92
C VAL A 113 6.63 8.60 -34.89
N GLY A 114 7.54 7.94 -34.18
CA GLY A 114 8.42 8.58 -33.20
C GLY A 114 9.33 9.65 -33.83
N GLN A 115 9.95 9.34 -34.96
CA GLN A 115 10.82 10.29 -35.68
C GLN A 115 10.02 11.46 -36.27
N VAL A 116 8.79 11.23 -36.73
CA VAL A 116 7.89 12.30 -37.20
C VAL A 116 7.49 13.22 -36.04
N LEU A 117 7.15 12.65 -34.88
CA LEU A 117 6.86 13.44 -33.67
C LEU A 117 8.08 14.21 -33.18
N GLU A 118 9.28 13.62 -33.25
CA GLU A 118 10.54 14.31 -32.94
C GLU A 118 10.81 15.46 -33.91
N ALA A 119 10.58 15.27 -35.21
CA ALA A 119 10.69 16.35 -36.19
C ALA A 119 9.71 17.49 -35.90
N TRP A 120 8.45 17.18 -35.56
CA TRP A 120 7.46 18.19 -35.12
C TRP A 120 7.89 18.89 -33.83
N LEU A 121 8.49 18.13 -32.91
CA LEU A 121 9.04 18.69 -31.69
C LEU A 121 10.24 19.58 -31.96
N CYS A 122 11.06 19.36 -32.98
CA CYS A 122 12.26 20.13 -33.23
C CYS A 122 12.02 21.38 -34.11
N ASP A 123 10.98 21.38 -34.93
CA ASP A 123 10.67 22.45 -35.91
C ASP A 123 10.63 23.85 -35.27
N SER A 124 11.30 24.84 -35.88
CA SER A 124 11.37 26.21 -35.34
C SER A 124 10.03 26.95 -35.41
N SER A 125 9.15 26.57 -36.33
CA SER A 125 7.82 27.17 -36.54
C SER A 125 6.82 26.80 -35.44
N ARG A 126 7.24 25.97 -34.47
CA ARG A 126 6.39 25.43 -33.40
C ARG A 126 6.06 26.41 -32.27
N LYS A 127 6.87 27.47 -32.08
CA LYS A 127 6.71 28.36 -30.92
C LYS A 127 5.62 29.39 -31.20
N PRO A 128 4.51 29.43 -30.42
CA PRO A 128 3.59 30.55 -30.53
C PRO A 128 4.34 31.84 -30.20
N HIS A 129 3.96 32.93 -30.86
CA HIS A 129 4.59 34.24 -30.62
C HIS A 129 4.59 34.53 -29.11
N HIS A 130 5.74 34.95 -28.57
CA HIS A 130 6.01 35.01 -27.12
C HIS A 130 5.01 35.87 -26.34
N ASN A 131 4.34 36.81 -27.03
CA ASN A 131 3.34 37.72 -26.47
C ASN A 131 1.88 37.31 -26.73
N SER A 132 1.64 36.09 -27.23
CA SER A 132 0.27 35.62 -27.46
C SER A 132 -0.32 35.00 -26.20
N ALA A 133 -1.62 35.22 -25.95
CA ALA A 133 -2.37 34.52 -24.90
C ALA A 133 -2.33 32.99 -25.05
N LYS A 134 -1.95 32.49 -26.24
CA LYS A 134 -1.73 31.07 -26.50
C LYS A 134 -0.45 30.54 -25.86
N HIS A 135 0.58 31.39 -25.69
CA HIS A 135 1.83 31.02 -25.01
C HIS A 135 1.61 30.78 -23.51
N SER A 136 0.78 31.59 -22.85
CA SER A 136 0.43 31.37 -21.42
C SER A 136 -0.46 30.14 -21.21
N ALA A 137 -1.35 29.83 -22.15
CA ALA A 137 -2.19 28.62 -22.11
C ALA A 137 -1.40 27.31 -22.37
N MET A 138 -0.21 27.41 -22.97
CA MET A 138 0.62 26.30 -23.41
C MET A 138 1.08 25.38 -22.27
N PHE A 139 1.22 25.92 -21.05
CA PHE A 139 1.65 25.19 -19.86
C PHE A 139 0.54 25.08 -18.81
N SER A 140 -0.72 25.26 -19.20
CA SER A 140 -1.83 25.15 -18.25
C SER A 140 -1.98 23.69 -17.78
N PRO A 141 -1.85 23.40 -16.47
CA PRO A 141 -2.04 22.06 -15.93
C PRO A 141 -3.53 21.64 -15.89
N ILE A 142 -4.45 22.57 -16.21
CA ILE A 142 -5.91 22.38 -16.08
C ILE A 142 -6.57 22.09 -17.43
N ALA A 143 -5.98 22.54 -18.54
CA ALA A 143 -6.59 22.40 -19.84
C ALA A 143 -6.44 20.97 -20.40
N LEU A 144 -7.58 20.34 -20.76
CA LEU A 144 -7.60 19.04 -21.43
C LEU A 144 -6.74 19.06 -22.70
N TYR A 145 -5.97 17.99 -22.91
CA TYR A 145 -5.06 17.84 -24.06
C TYR A 145 -5.79 17.98 -25.42
N SER A 146 -7.09 17.61 -25.49
CA SER A 146 -7.92 17.74 -26.69
C SER A 146 -8.23 19.19 -27.07
N HIS A 147 -8.14 20.13 -26.14
CA HIS A 147 -8.36 21.56 -26.39
C HIS A 147 -7.05 22.31 -26.67
N GLN A 148 -5.91 21.63 -26.59
CA GLN A 148 -4.61 22.21 -26.87
C GLN A 148 -4.39 22.26 -28.39
N LYS A 149 -4.48 23.45 -28.97
CA LYS A 149 -4.35 23.65 -30.43
C LYS A 149 -2.92 23.48 -30.95
N HIS A 150 -1.92 23.45 -30.07
CA HIS A 150 -0.51 23.37 -30.44
C HIS A 150 0.05 21.96 -30.19
N ALA A 151 0.58 21.33 -31.24
CA ALA A 151 1.12 19.96 -31.21
C ALA A 151 2.15 19.74 -30.10
N HIS A 152 2.98 20.74 -29.78
CA HIS A 152 3.99 20.65 -28.73
C HIS A 152 3.38 20.37 -27.35
N VAL A 153 2.22 20.95 -27.02
CA VAL A 153 1.57 20.74 -25.71
C VAL A 153 1.04 19.31 -25.62
N ALA A 154 0.40 18.82 -26.66
CA ALA A 154 -0.13 17.46 -26.72
C ALA A 154 1.00 16.41 -26.61
N ILE A 155 2.12 16.63 -27.28
CA ILE A 155 3.28 15.72 -27.25
C ILE A 155 3.98 15.79 -25.89
N THR A 156 4.16 16.98 -25.31
CA THR A 156 4.76 17.14 -23.98
C THR A 156 3.90 16.48 -22.89
N ALA A 157 2.57 16.63 -22.97
CA ALA A 157 1.65 15.96 -22.06
C ALA A 157 1.78 14.43 -22.14
N ALA A 158 1.88 13.87 -23.34
CA ALA A 158 2.10 12.43 -23.54
C ALA A 158 3.46 11.96 -22.97
N GLN A 159 4.53 12.74 -23.15
CA GLN A 159 5.83 12.43 -22.55
C GLN A 159 5.81 12.48 -21.02
N LEU A 160 5.07 13.42 -20.41
CA LEU A 160 4.89 13.48 -18.96
C LEU A 160 4.14 12.25 -18.43
N VAL A 161 3.10 11.79 -19.13
CA VAL A 161 2.40 10.56 -18.80
C VAL A 161 3.34 9.35 -18.89
N LEU A 162 4.16 9.26 -19.94
CA LEU A 162 5.12 8.17 -20.11
C LEU A 162 6.18 8.16 -18.99
N LYS A 163 6.77 9.32 -18.66
CA LYS A 163 7.71 9.45 -17.53
C LYS A 163 7.07 9.07 -16.19
N GLU A 164 5.81 9.44 -15.98
CA GLU A 164 5.07 9.06 -14.79
C GLU A 164 4.79 7.54 -14.74
N LEU A 165 4.51 6.90 -15.88
CA LEU A 165 4.38 5.45 -15.97
C LEU A 165 5.71 4.74 -15.71
N GLU A 166 6.82 5.21 -16.27
CA GLU A 166 8.17 4.69 -16.00
C GLU A 166 8.54 4.83 -14.52
N ARG A 167 8.22 5.99 -13.92
CA ARG A 167 8.38 6.20 -12.49
C ARG A 167 7.57 5.16 -11.73
N ARG A 168 6.27 5.02 -11.99
CA ARG A 168 5.42 4.00 -11.33
C ARG A 168 5.95 2.58 -11.52
N PHE A 169 6.47 2.25 -12.69
CA PHE A 169 7.08 0.94 -12.96
C PHE A 169 8.35 0.72 -12.13
N LYS A 170 9.26 1.70 -12.07
CA LYS A 170 10.46 1.63 -11.22
C LYS A 170 10.12 1.51 -9.73
N TRP A 171 9.12 2.28 -9.27
CA TRP A 171 8.61 2.18 -7.89
C TRP A 171 8.01 0.80 -7.62
N SER A 172 7.25 0.23 -8.57
CA SER A 172 6.71 -1.13 -8.46
C SER A 172 7.81 -2.17 -8.35
N LEU A 173 8.85 -2.11 -9.20
CA LEU A 173 9.99 -3.03 -9.13
C LEU A 173 10.75 -2.91 -7.79
N GLY A 174 10.99 -1.69 -7.33
CA GLY A 174 11.60 -1.43 -6.03
C GLY A 174 10.77 -1.99 -4.87
N ALA A 175 9.45 -1.77 -4.90
CA ALA A 175 8.52 -2.31 -3.91
C ALA A 175 8.49 -3.84 -3.92
N THR A 176 8.50 -4.47 -5.10
CA THR A 176 8.56 -5.94 -5.23
C THR A 176 9.86 -6.49 -4.64
N ARG A 177 11.01 -5.88 -4.94
CA ARG A 177 12.30 -6.31 -4.38
C ARG A 177 12.33 -6.18 -2.85
N LEU A 178 11.85 -5.06 -2.32
CA LEU A 178 11.75 -4.84 -0.87
C LEU A 178 10.81 -5.88 -0.23
N ALA A 179 9.65 -6.14 -0.84
CA ALA A 179 8.72 -7.15 -0.37
C ALA A 179 9.34 -8.56 -0.37
N GLN A 180 10.14 -8.91 -1.38
CA GLN A 180 10.87 -10.19 -1.43
C GLN A 180 11.91 -10.29 -0.32
N GLN A 181 12.69 -9.22 -0.07
CA GLN A 181 13.67 -9.19 1.01
C GLN A 181 13.02 -9.28 2.39
N THR A 182 11.94 -8.53 2.61
CA THR A 182 11.14 -8.61 3.83
C THR A 182 10.54 -10.00 4.00
N SER A 183 9.99 -10.61 2.95
CA SER A 183 9.43 -11.96 3.00
C SER A 183 10.48 -13.01 3.36
N ALA A 184 11.68 -12.97 2.75
CA ALA A 184 12.77 -13.88 3.10
C ALA A 184 13.18 -13.74 4.56
N ARG A 185 13.29 -12.50 5.06
CA ARG A 185 13.62 -12.24 6.47
C ARG A 185 12.53 -12.72 7.43
N VAL A 186 11.27 -12.52 7.08
CA VAL A 186 10.12 -12.98 7.87
C VAL A 186 10.06 -14.51 7.94
N ILE A 187 10.37 -15.20 6.84
CA ILE A 187 10.49 -16.67 6.81
C ILE A 187 11.63 -17.15 7.70
N GLU A 188 12.79 -16.49 7.62
CA GLU A 188 13.94 -16.77 8.49
C GLU A 188 13.57 -16.61 9.97
N LEU A 189 12.84 -15.55 10.34
CA LEU A 189 12.34 -15.35 11.71
C LEU A 189 11.44 -16.49 12.19
N GLY A 190 10.66 -17.12 11.31
CA GLY A 190 9.78 -18.23 11.64
C GLY A 190 10.49 -19.59 11.74
N GLN A 191 11.59 -19.77 11.00
CA GLN A 191 12.29 -21.06 10.87
C GLN A 191 13.61 -21.16 11.65
N SER A 192 14.23 -20.02 12.01
CA SER A 192 15.52 -19.97 12.71
C SER A 192 15.42 -20.44 14.17
N ASP A 193 16.50 -21.05 14.67
CA ASP A 193 16.73 -21.43 16.06
C ASP A 193 17.38 -20.32 16.91
N ILE A 194 17.95 -19.30 16.26
CA ILE A 194 18.67 -18.17 16.89
C ILE A 194 17.96 -16.82 16.71
N LEU A 195 16.92 -16.77 15.88
CA LEU A 195 16.10 -15.57 15.65
C LEU A 195 14.63 -15.88 15.90
N ALA A 196 13.90 -14.89 16.40
CA ALA A 196 12.45 -14.98 16.56
C ALA A 196 11.78 -13.62 16.33
N GLY A 197 10.49 -13.66 15.99
CA GLY A 197 9.64 -12.50 15.84
C GLY A 197 8.45 -12.55 16.79
N VAL A 198 7.98 -11.38 17.24
CA VAL A 198 6.69 -11.20 17.92
C VAL A 198 5.70 -10.65 16.90
N MET A 199 4.58 -11.33 16.73
CA MET A 199 3.50 -10.87 15.87
C MET A 199 2.59 -9.90 16.62
N ARG A 200 2.20 -8.81 15.97
CA ARG A 200 1.18 -7.88 16.45
C ARG A 200 0.17 -7.66 15.36
N PHE A 201 -1.11 -7.82 15.67
CA PHE A 201 -2.14 -7.67 14.67
C PHE A 201 -3.31 -6.86 15.18
N ASP A 202 -3.99 -6.24 14.22
CA ASP A 202 -5.22 -5.51 14.46
C ASP A 202 -6.10 -5.54 13.21
N ASN A 203 -7.36 -5.15 13.39
CA ASN A 203 -8.27 -4.92 12.28
C ASN A 203 -7.81 -3.72 11.45
N VAL A 204 -7.78 -3.90 10.14
CA VAL A 204 -7.64 -2.81 9.19
C VAL A 204 -8.96 -2.56 8.48
N GLN A 205 -9.33 -1.29 8.38
CA GLN A 205 -10.54 -0.85 7.72
C GLN A 205 -10.18 0.16 6.64
N ARG A 206 -10.64 -0.08 5.41
CA ARG A 206 -10.46 0.84 4.29
C ARG A 206 -11.80 1.15 3.66
N TRP A 207 -12.17 2.42 3.68
CA TRP A 207 -13.32 2.91 2.94
C TRP A 207 -12.96 3.00 1.46
N LEU A 208 -13.50 2.09 0.65
CA LEU A 208 -13.40 2.18 -0.80
C LEU A 208 -14.43 3.17 -1.30
N LYS A 209 -13.97 4.39 -1.56
CA LYS A 209 -14.76 5.40 -2.27
C LYS A 209 -14.96 4.94 -3.71
N GLN A 210 -16.20 4.92 -4.12
CA GLN A 210 -16.54 4.69 -5.51
C GLN A 210 -16.32 5.96 -6.30
N HIS A 211 -15.49 5.87 -7.34
CA HIS A 211 -15.18 7.00 -8.21
C HIS A 211 -16.04 7.02 -9.49
N GLU A 212 -16.59 5.88 -9.90
CA GLU A 212 -17.48 5.78 -11.06
C GLU A 212 -18.95 5.88 -10.63
N LEU A 213 -19.65 6.91 -11.11
CA LEU A 213 -21.09 7.10 -10.88
C LEU A 213 -21.92 6.15 -11.76
N CYS A 214 -21.84 4.85 -11.48
CA CYS A 214 -22.75 3.86 -12.04
C CYS A 214 -23.87 3.58 -11.03
N ILE A 215 -25.12 3.51 -11.51
CA ILE A 215 -26.29 3.17 -10.70
C ILE A 215 -26.05 1.81 -10.02
N GLY A 216 -26.29 1.73 -8.71
CA GLY A 216 -26.26 0.48 -7.94
C GLY A 216 -24.91 0.09 -7.34
N ARG A 217 -23.87 0.90 -7.49
CA ARG A 217 -22.64 0.76 -6.71
C ARG A 217 -22.68 1.79 -5.57
N GLU A 218 -22.24 1.39 -4.38
CA GLU A 218 -22.07 2.26 -3.21
C GLU A 218 -20.64 2.18 -2.70
N SER A 219 -20.21 3.20 -1.94
CA SER A 219 -18.94 3.12 -1.22
C SER A 219 -19.01 2.05 -0.14
N GLN A 220 -17.99 1.22 -0.03
CA GLN A 220 -18.00 0.08 0.89
C GLN A 220 -16.80 0.12 1.83
N MET A 221 -17.05 -0.20 3.10
CA MET A 221 -15.98 -0.45 4.07
C MET A 221 -15.45 -1.87 3.85
N LYS A 222 -14.20 -1.97 3.39
CA LYS A 222 -13.48 -3.25 3.43
C LYS A 222 -12.82 -3.41 4.79
N VAL A 223 -13.04 -4.56 5.40
CA VAL A 223 -12.45 -4.95 6.67
C VAL A 223 -11.53 -6.15 6.42
N GLY A 224 -10.37 -6.14 7.06
CA GLY A 224 -9.41 -7.23 7.04
C GLY A 224 -8.56 -7.21 8.30
N MET A 225 -7.52 -8.03 8.34
CA MET A 225 -6.50 -8.01 9.38
C MET A 225 -5.15 -7.65 8.77
N ALA A 226 -4.34 -6.93 9.53
CA ALA A 226 -2.93 -6.70 9.22
C ALA A 226 -2.08 -7.14 10.40
N VAL A 227 -0.93 -7.73 10.10
CA VAL A 227 0.09 -8.12 11.08
C VAL A 227 1.38 -7.38 10.79
N THR A 228 2.08 -7.05 11.87
CA THR A 228 3.50 -6.73 11.83
C THR A 228 4.27 -7.73 12.68
N VAL A 229 5.47 -8.11 12.23
CA VAL A 229 6.40 -8.96 12.98
C VAL A 229 7.54 -8.07 13.44
N ALA A 230 7.71 -7.93 14.75
CA ALA A 230 8.84 -7.24 15.36
C ALA A 230 9.94 -8.24 15.71
N GLU A 231 11.18 -8.01 15.26
CA GLU A 231 12.31 -8.87 15.62
C GLU A 231 12.60 -8.80 17.12
N ILE A 232 12.81 -9.95 17.74
CA ILE A 232 13.19 -10.04 19.15
C ILE A 232 14.69 -9.77 19.26
N VAL A 233 15.03 -8.67 19.93
CA VAL A 233 16.42 -8.32 20.24
C VAL A 233 16.88 -9.16 21.44
N ASP A 234 18.11 -9.68 21.36
CA ASP A 234 18.71 -10.52 22.40
C ASP A 234 17.89 -11.80 22.69
N PHE A 235 17.41 -12.44 21.61
CA PHE A 235 16.62 -13.67 21.67
C PHE A 235 17.35 -14.79 22.45
N ASN A 236 16.66 -15.37 23.42
CA ASN A 236 17.12 -16.53 24.18
C ASN A 236 16.19 -17.72 23.89
N ALA A 237 16.67 -18.69 23.11
CA ALA A 237 15.89 -19.86 22.71
C ALA A 237 15.29 -20.63 23.89
N ALA A 238 16.00 -20.72 25.02
CA ALA A 238 15.51 -21.42 26.21
C ALA A 238 14.26 -20.76 26.83
N ALA A 239 14.07 -19.45 26.64
CA ALA A 239 12.87 -18.75 27.10
C ALA A 239 11.64 -19.03 26.22
N PHE A 240 11.85 -19.62 25.04
CA PHE A 240 10.81 -19.92 24.04
C PHE A 240 10.60 -21.43 23.88
N ASP A 241 11.26 -22.24 24.72
CA ASP A 241 11.12 -23.69 24.73
C ASP A 241 9.68 -24.09 25.09
N LEU A 242 9.01 -24.75 24.14
CA LEU A 242 7.64 -25.18 24.29
C LEU A 242 7.51 -26.34 25.30
N ASP A 243 8.49 -27.24 25.36
CA ASP A 243 8.47 -28.37 26.29
C ASP A 243 8.63 -27.90 27.74
N ASP A 244 9.54 -26.93 27.99
CA ASP A 244 9.67 -26.34 29.32
C ASP A 244 8.36 -25.67 29.77
N LYS A 245 7.70 -24.94 28.87
CA LYS A 245 6.38 -24.35 29.16
C LYS A 245 5.34 -25.43 29.49
N LEU A 246 5.17 -26.44 28.63
CA LEU A 246 4.19 -27.51 28.84
C LEU A 246 4.47 -28.26 30.15
N ALA A 247 5.74 -28.54 30.46
CA ALA A 247 6.14 -29.17 31.71
C ALA A 247 5.80 -28.31 32.95
N ARG A 248 5.88 -26.97 32.84
CA ARG A 248 5.47 -26.04 33.90
C ARG A 248 3.95 -25.95 34.05
N GLU A 249 3.20 -26.01 32.95
CA GLU A 249 1.74 -26.06 32.95
C GLU A 249 1.22 -27.34 33.64
N VAL A 250 1.82 -28.50 33.36
CA VAL A 250 1.51 -29.76 34.05
C VAL A 250 1.76 -29.68 35.56
N LYS A 251 2.84 -28.99 35.97
CA LYS A 251 3.12 -28.73 37.39
C LYS A 251 2.14 -27.73 38.02
N ASN A 252 1.34 -27.04 37.20
CA ASN A 252 0.36 -26.03 37.59
C ASN A 252 0.93 -24.99 38.58
N LYS A 253 2.17 -24.56 38.37
CA LYS A 253 2.84 -23.60 39.27
C LYS A 253 2.16 -22.22 39.25
N GLN A 254 1.42 -21.91 38.19
CA GLN A 254 0.67 -20.65 38.07
C GLN A 254 -0.40 -20.51 39.16
N LYS A 255 -0.96 -21.61 39.69
CA LYS A 255 -1.93 -21.56 40.78
C LYS A 255 -1.38 -20.88 42.05
N ASP A 256 -0.05 -20.92 42.21
CA ASP A 256 0.65 -20.36 43.37
C ASP A 256 1.07 -18.90 43.13
N LEU A 257 0.83 -18.34 41.93
CA LEU A 257 1.15 -16.95 41.60
C LEU A 257 0.02 -16.04 42.09
N THR A 258 0.27 -15.28 43.15
CA THR A 258 -0.67 -14.31 43.73
C THR A 258 -0.33 -12.88 43.29
N VAL A 259 -1.27 -11.96 43.46
CA VAL A 259 -1.01 -10.52 43.23
C VAL A 259 0.12 -10.03 44.13
N ASP A 260 0.15 -10.42 45.40
CA ASP A 260 1.23 -10.03 46.32
C ASP A 260 2.59 -10.50 45.82
N LYS A 261 2.71 -11.75 45.32
CA LYS A 261 3.96 -12.22 44.72
C LYS A 261 4.38 -11.43 43.48
N LEU A 262 3.42 -11.00 42.67
CA LEU A 262 3.71 -10.15 41.51
C LEU A 262 4.13 -8.74 41.93
N LEU A 263 3.54 -8.19 42.99
CA LEU A 263 3.94 -6.91 43.57
C LEU A 263 5.31 -7.00 44.25
N ASP A 264 5.60 -8.11 44.93
CA ASP A 264 6.91 -8.39 45.55
C ASP A 264 8.03 -8.55 44.50
N MET A 265 7.68 -8.90 43.26
CA MET A 265 8.64 -8.89 42.14
C MET A 265 8.94 -7.48 41.63
N ILE A 266 8.14 -6.48 42.00
CA ILE A 266 8.38 -5.08 41.69
C ILE A 266 9.29 -4.51 42.78
N ASP A 267 10.44 -4.00 42.35
CA ASP A 267 11.38 -3.30 43.23
C ASP A 267 10.82 -1.91 43.57
N MET A 268 9.95 -1.86 44.58
CA MET A 268 9.24 -0.64 44.99
C MET A 268 10.22 0.44 45.47
N ASP A 269 11.29 0.06 46.15
CA ASP A 269 12.36 0.98 46.57
C ASP A 269 13.01 1.68 45.36
N HIS A 270 13.29 0.91 44.30
CA HIS A 270 13.80 1.48 43.05
C HIS A 270 12.76 2.36 42.35
N LEU A 271 11.49 1.97 42.36
CA LEU A 271 10.40 2.73 41.76
C LEU A 271 10.14 4.06 42.47
N GLU A 272 10.29 4.11 43.79
CA GLU A 272 10.25 5.35 44.58
C GLU A 272 11.46 6.26 44.28
N CYS A 273 12.65 5.68 44.06
CA CYS A 273 13.84 6.44 43.66
C CYS A 273 13.67 7.07 42.27
N LEU A 274 13.12 6.32 41.31
CA LEU A 274 12.84 6.78 39.95
C LEU A 274 11.89 8.00 39.90
N HIS A 275 10.92 8.11 40.81
CA HIS A 275 10.00 9.25 40.83
C HIS A 275 10.67 10.60 41.14
N LYS A 276 11.85 10.60 41.77
CA LYS A 276 12.51 11.84 42.22
C LYS A 276 13.35 12.51 41.12
N TYR A 277 13.65 11.82 40.02
CA TYR A 277 14.61 12.32 39.04
C TYR A 277 14.24 11.93 37.60
N LYS A 278 14.67 12.73 36.62
CA LYS A 278 14.54 12.45 35.17
C LYS A 278 15.53 11.34 34.75
N LEU A 279 15.36 10.13 35.29
CA LEU A 279 16.44 9.18 35.51
C LEU A 279 16.42 7.96 34.54
N TYR A 280 15.76 8.06 33.37
CA TYR A 280 15.89 7.02 32.33
C TYR A 280 17.24 7.07 31.58
N ARG A 281 18.20 7.91 32.01
CA ARG A 281 19.48 8.16 31.31
C ARG A 281 20.71 8.21 32.25
N THR A 282 20.64 7.54 33.38
CA THR A 282 21.43 7.88 34.58
C THR A 282 21.79 6.61 35.34
N ASP A 283 22.81 6.72 36.19
CA ASP A 283 23.50 5.58 36.82
C ASP A 283 22.62 4.67 37.70
N GLU A 284 21.45 5.13 38.15
CA GLU A 284 20.57 4.33 39.02
C GLU A 284 19.60 3.42 38.26
N ALA A 285 19.51 3.52 36.93
CA ALA A 285 18.58 2.71 36.14
C ALA A 285 18.96 1.22 36.20
N LYS A 286 18.08 0.40 36.78
CA LYS A 286 18.24 -1.06 36.81
C LYS A 286 17.89 -1.66 35.45
N MET A 287 18.66 -2.66 35.03
CA MET A 287 18.45 -3.39 33.76
C MET A 287 18.37 -2.47 32.54
N HIS A 288 19.37 -1.60 32.37
CA HIS A 288 19.43 -0.68 31.23
C HIS A 288 19.36 -1.46 29.91
N LEU A 289 18.19 -1.40 29.25
CA LEU A 289 18.05 -1.94 27.92
C LEU A 289 18.77 -1.01 26.95
N PRO A 290 19.66 -1.53 26.09
CA PRO A 290 20.31 -0.69 25.09
C PRO A 290 19.25 -0.12 24.15
N VAL A 291 19.30 1.19 23.91
CA VAL A 291 18.39 1.85 22.96
C VAL A 291 18.75 1.35 21.56
N ARG A 292 17.93 0.44 21.03
CA ARG A 292 18.09 -0.16 19.71
C ARG A 292 16.80 0.02 18.94
N HIS A 293 16.93 0.29 17.64
CA HIS A 293 15.78 0.33 16.75
C HIS A 293 15.28 -1.10 16.52
N THR A 294 14.08 -1.41 16.98
CA THR A 294 13.42 -2.69 16.67
C THR A 294 13.07 -2.73 15.18
N VAL A 295 13.53 -3.76 14.48
CA VAL A 295 13.16 -3.98 13.07
C VAL A 295 11.76 -4.57 13.01
N VAL A 296 10.90 -3.96 12.20
CA VAL A 296 9.49 -4.35 12.06
C VAL A 296 9.19 -4.68 10.60
N HIS A 297 8.55 -5.83 10.38
CA HIS A 297 8.22 -6.35 9.07
C HIS A 297 6.70 -6.44 8.91
N PRO A 298 6.09 -5.72 7.95
CA PRO A 298 4.67 -5.89 7.66
C PRO A 298 4.42 -7.21 6.92
N LEU A 299 3.37 -7.94 7.32
CA LEU A 299 2.87 -9.08 6.58
C LEU A 299 1.80 -8.65 5.57
N ALA A 300 1.54 -9.49 4.57
CA ALA A 300 0.45 -9.27 3.63
C ALA A 300 -0.91 -9.35 4.36
N THR A 301 -1.76 -8.34 4.15
CA THR A 301 -3.08 -8.28 4.79
C THR A 301 -4.00 -9.39 4.31
N VAL A 302 -4.84 -9.91 5.18
CA VAL A 302 -5.85 -10.91 4.84
C VAL A 302 -7.26 -10.31 4.87
N ALA A 303 -8.10 -10.70 3.93
CA ALA A 303 -9.52 -10.29 3.86
C ALA A 303 -10.40 -11.13 4.81
N LYS A 304 -9.95 -11.27 6.06
CA LYS A 304 -10.57 -12.06 7.12
C LYS A 304 -10.92 -11.12 8.28
N LYS A 305 -11.99 -11.41 8.99
CA LYS A 305 -12.51 -10.60 10.10
C LYS A 305 -12.07 -11.20 11.43
N GLU A 306 -11.35 -10.41 12.23
CA GLU A 306 -10.97 -10.79 13.59
C GLU A 306 -12.19 -11.14 14.47
N THR A 307 -13.33 -10.48 14.22
CA THR A 307 -14.56 -10.68 14.99
C THR A 307 -15.21 -12.04 14.75
N VAL A 308 -14.83 -12.77 13.69
CA VAL A 308 -15.37 -14.08 13.35
C VAL A 308 -14.31 -15.13 13.69
N THR A 309 -14.61 -16.01 14.65
CA THR A 309 -13.62 -16.95 15.23
C THR A 309 -12.96 -17.85 14.17
N VAL A 310 -13.72 -18.37 13.20
CA VAL A 310 -13.18 -19.20 12.11
C VAL A 310 -12.26 -18.38 11.20
N GLU A 311 -12.66 -17.17 10.83
CA GLU A 311 -11.84 -16.30 9.99
C GLU A 311 -10.58 -15.81 10.73
N LEU A 312 -10.64 -15.59 12.04
CA LEU A 312 -9.48 -15.29 12.87
C LEU A 312 -8.49 -16.47 12.86
N ARG A 313 -8.97 -17.70 13.02
CA ARG A 313 -8.12 -18.91 12.92
C ARG A 313 -7.44 -18.99 11.55
N ASP A 314 -8.21 -18.86 10.48
CA ASP A 314 -7.69 -18.88 9.11
C ASP A 314 -6.64 -17.78 8.91
N GLY A 315 -6.91 -16.56 9.40
CA GLY A 315 -5.99 -15.44 9.30
C GLY A 315 -4.68 -15.70 10.06
N LEU A 316 -4.76 -16.21 11.30
CA LEU A 316 -3.56 -16.55 12.08
C LEU A 316 -2.70 -17.61 11.37
N LEU A 317 -3.33 -18.65 10.81
CA LEU A 317 -2.61 -19.70 10.07
C LEU A 317 -2.02 -19.17 8.76
N ASP A 318 -2.72 -18.27 8.06
CA ASP A 318 -2.18 -17.59 6.88
C ASP A 318 -0.94 -16.77 7.24
N PHE A 319 -1.01 -15.97 8.30
CA PHE A 319 0.12 -15.16 8.76
C PHE A 319 1.31 -16.00 9.24
N LEU A 320 1.06 -17.12 9.94
CA LEU A 320 2.11 -18.09 10.28
C LEU A 320 2.72 -18.72 9.02
N GLY A 321 1.88 -19.05 8.02
CA GLY A 321 2.34 -19.51 6.71
C GLY A 321 3.24 -18.51 5.98
N GLN A 322 2.94 -17.21 6.09
CA GLN A 322 3.80 -16.13 5.57
C GLN A 322 5.16 -16.05 6.29
N MET A 323 5.26 -16.54 7.53
CA MET A 323 6.51 -16.75 8.27
C MET A 323 7.19 -18.09 7.96
N GLY A 324 6.70 -18.83 6.96
CA GLY A 324 7.25 -20.14 6.60
C GLY A 324 6.94 -21.24 7.62
N ILE A 325 5.97 -21.02 8.51
CA ILE A 325 5.51 -21.98 9.52
C ILE A 325 4.34 -22.76 8.92
N GLN A 326 4.56 -24.04 8.66
CA GLN A 326 3.60 -24.93 8.00
C GLN A 326 3.38 -26.20 8.83
N ASP A 327 2.36 -26.99 8.48
CA ASP A 327 1.97 -28.19 9.26
C ASP A 327 3.10 -29.23 9.38
N ASP A 328 3.95 -29.33 8.37
CA ASP A 328 5.08 -30.25 8.26
C ASP A 328 6.43 -29.59 8.58
N SER A 329 6.44 -28.27 8.80
CA SER A 329 7.66 -27.48 8.96
C SER A 329 7.43 -26.33 9.91
N PHE A 330 7.58 -26.61 11.21
CA PHE A 330 7.63 -25.59 12.24
C PHE A 330 8.63 -25.96 13.34
N GLN A 331 9.21 -24.94 13.97
CA GLN A 331 10.07 -25.12 15.13
C GLN A 331 9.22 -25.36 16.37
N TRP A 332 9.64 -26.30 17.22
CA TRP A 332 8.97 -26.63 18.48
C TRP A 332 9.22 -25.56 19.54
N ARG A 333 8.62 -24.37 19.35
CA ARG A 333 8.82 -23.18 20.18
C ARG A 333 7.58 -22.32 20.28
N ILE A 334 7.59 -21.44 21.28
CA ILE A 334 6.52 -20.47 21.51
C ILE A 334 6.59 -19.32 20.49
N ILE A 335 5.45 -18.85 20.02
CA ILE A 335 5.29 -17.68 19.15
C ILE A 335 4.32 -16.72 19.81
N PHE A 336 4.82 -15.54 20.18
CA PHE A 336 3.98 -14.51 20.78
C PHE A 336 3.16 -13.80 19.72
N ILE A 337 1.84 -13.75 19.93
CA ILE A 337 0.90 -13.04 19.06
C ILE A 337 0.07 -12.06 19.90
N GLY A 338 0.26 -10.78 19.64
CA GLY A 338 -0.38 -9.66 20.32
C GLY A 338 -1.59 -9.15 19.56
N GLY A 339 -2.63 -8.78 20.30
CA GLY A 339 -3.79 -8.08 19.75
C GLY A 339 -4.57 -7.34 20.83
N ASN A 340 -5.63 -6.64 20.43
CA ASN A 340 -6.48 -5.91 21.36
C ASN A 340 -7.23 -6.84 22.33
N GLY A 341 -7.94 -6.30 23.31
CA GLY A 341 -8.66 -7.11 24.31
C GLY A 341 -9.66 -8.12 23.73
N MET A 342 -10.31 -7.78 22.61
CA MET A 342 -11.20 -8.70 21.92
C MET A 342 -10.42 -9.78 21.16
N SER A 343 -9.35 -9.43 20.46
CA SER A 343 -8.48 -10.39 19.75
C SER A 343 -7.87 -11.37 20.73
N PHE A 344 -7.31 -10.87 21.84
CA PHE A 344 -6.71 -11.67 22.90
C PHE A 344 -7.70 -12.71 23.45
N LYS A 345 -8.89 -12.29 23.85
CA LYS A 345 -9.94 -13.21 24.34
C LYS A 345 -10.32 -14.25 23.28
N LYS A 346 -10.41 -13.86 22.01
CA LYS A 346 -10.73 -14.78 20.92
C LYS A 346 -9.62 -15.78 20.63
N MET A 347 -8.34 -15.38 20.73
CA MET A 347 -7.21 -16.29 20.62
C MET A 347 -7.21 -17.34 21.73
N LEU A 348 -7.49 -16.94 22.97
CA LEU A 348 -7.64 -17.90 24.08
C LEU A 348 -8.76 -18.91 23.81
N ASN A 349 -9.94 -18.42 23.38
CA ASN A 349 -11.05 -19.29 22.99
C ASN A 349 -10.66 -20.21 21.82
N LEU A 350 -9.91 -19.71 20.84
CA LEU A 350 -9.44 -20.50 19.71
C LEU A 350 -8.53 -21.65 20.14
N LYS A 351 -7.58 -21.40 21.06
CA LYS A 351 -6.74 -22.46 21.63
C LYS A 351 -7.60 -23.53 22.30
N TYR A 352 -8.57 -23.11 23.12
CA TYR A 352 -9.51 -24.04 23.78
C TYR A 352 -10.32 -24.88 22.78
N TYR A 353 -10.84 -24.28 21.71
CA TYR A 353 -11.61 -25.01 20.69
C TYR A 353 -10.74 -25.87 19.77
N SER A 354 -9.48 -25.51 19.60
CA SER A 354 -8.57 -26.20 18.68
C SER A 354 -7.78 -27.33 19.34
N GLN A 355 -7.90 -27.54 20.66
CA GLN A 355 -7.16 -28.57 21.40
C GLN A 355 -7.29 -30.00 20.86
N PHE A 356 -8.37 -30.31 20.12
CA PHE A 356 -8.63 -31.63 19.53
C PHE A 356 -8.17 -31.77 18.08
N GLN A 357 -7.47 -30.77 17.52
CA GLN A 357 -6.91 -30.85 16.17
C GLN A 357 -5.70 -31.81 16.14
N LEU A 358 -5.34 -32.27 14.94
CA LEU A 358 -4.39 -33.38 14.78
C LEU A 358 -2.93 -33.03 15.08
N ASN A 359 -2.51 -31.77 14.88
CA ASN A 359 -1.15 -31.31 15.11
C ASN A 359 -1.13 -30.03 15.98
N GLU A 360 0.03 -29.73 16.54
CA GLU A 360 0.24 -28.67 17.52
C GLU A 360 0.11 -27.28 16.91
N LEU A 361 0.44 -27.12 15.62
CA LEU A 361 0.21 -25.90 14.87
C LEU A 361 -1.29 -25.60 14.74
N ARG A 362 -2.10 -26.59 14.35
CA ARG A 362 -3.56 -26.45 14.17
C ARG A 362 -4.29 -26.37 15.51
N GLN A 363 -3.72 -26.94 16.56
CA GLN A 363 -4.15 -26.72 17.95
C GLN A 363 -3.80 -25.32 18.47
N LEU A 364 -2.91 -24.60 17.78
CA LEU A 364 -2.33 -23.32 18.20
C LEU A 364 -1.57 -23.43 19.53
N THR A 365 -1.00 -24.60 19.83
CA THR A 365 -0.24 -24.87 21.05
C THR A 365 1.03 -24.02 21.09
N ILE A 366 1.68 -23.85 19.94
CA ILE A 366 2.86 -22.99 19.77
C ILE A 366 2.54 -21.50 19.93
N VAL A 367 1.27 -21.08 19.79
CA VAL A 367 0.89 -19.66 19.87
C VAL A 367 0.70 -19.26 21.33
N GLU A 368 1.38 -18.21 21.77
CA GLU A 368 1.13 -17.55 23.04
C GLU A 368 0.50 -16.17 22.84
N PRO A 369 -0.83 -16.04 23.06
CA PRO A 369 -1.50 -14.77 22.97
C PRO A 369 -1.01 -13.82 24.07
N PHE A 370 -0.82 -12.54 23.75
CA PHE A 370 -0.63 -11.50 24.76
C PHE A 370 -1.51 -10.29 24.48
N LEU A 371 -1.85 -9.56 25.55
CA LEU A 371 -2.71 -8.39 25.48
C LEU A 371 -1.90 -7.16 25.11
N GLU A 372 -2.27 -6.53 24.01
CA GLU A 372 -1.67 -5.26 23.61
C GLU A 372 -2.34 -4.09 24.32
N LEU A 373 -1.51 -3.17 24.83
CA LEU A 373 -1.94 -2.11 25.73
C LEU A 373 -2.43 -0.85 25.01
N TRP A 374 -2.29 -0.76 23.68
CA TRP A 374 -2.60 0.47 22.94
C TRP A 374 -4.05 0.95 23.13
N HIS A 375 -5.03 0.05 23.22
CA HIS A 375 -6.41 0.45 23.52
C HIS A 375 -6.60 0.88 24.97
N THR A 376 -5.92 0.25 25.92
CA THR A 376 -5.94 0.66 27.33
C THR A 376 -5.40 2.07 27.49
N ILE A 377 -4.28 2.38 26.81
CA ILE A 377 -3.69 3.73 26.81
C ILE A 377 -4.69 4.73 26.19
N TRP A 378 -5.35 4.38 25.09
CA TRP A 378 -6.34 5.24 24.46
C TRP A 378 -7.60 5.45 25.32
N THR A 379 -8.09 4.42 26.00
CA THR A 379 -9.19 4.52 26.96
C THR A 379 -8.82 5.45 28.10
N ASN A 380 -7.63 5.28 28.70
CA ASN A 380 -7.15 6.15 29.77
C ASN A 380 -7.04 7.61 29.32
N LEU A 381 -6.49 7.85 28.12
CA LEU A 381 -6.43 9.19 27.52
C LEU A 381 -7.82 9.79 27.34
N SER A 382 -8.78 9.01 26.86
CA SER A 382 -10.17 9.47 26.70
C SER A 382 -10.81 9.78 28.04
N SER A 383 -10.57 8.96 29.08
CA SER A 383 -11.03 9.22 30.44
C SER A 383 -10.42 10.50 31.03
N ILE A 384 -9.15 10.82 30.73
CA ILE A 384 -8.55 12.10 31.14
C ILE A 384 -9.32 13.27 30.52
N TYR A 385 -9.63 13.20 29.23
CA TYR A 385 -10.38 14.23 28.54
C TYR A 385 -11.82 14.36 29.08
N GLU A 386 -12.56 13.26 29.17
CA GLU A 386 -13.92 13.25 29.71
C GLU A 386 -13.97 13.84 31.13
N THR A 387 -13.00 13.49 31.99
CA THR A 387 -12.98 13.93 33.39
C THR A 387 -12.50 15.37 33.57
N HIS A 388 -11.45 15.78 32.85
CA HIS A 388 -10.71 17.00 33.16
C HIS A 388 -10.88 18.13 32.13
N TRP A 389 -11.58 17.93 31.02
CA TRP A 389 -11.77 18.99 30.00
C TRP A 389 -12.45 20.24 30.57
N GLY A 390 -13.51 20.06 31.36
CA GLY A 390 -14.33 21.16 31.86
C GLY A 390 -15.24 21.78 30.79
N GLU A 391 -15.80 22.95 31.08
CA GLU A 391 -16.64 23.68 30.11
C GLU A 391 -15.80 24.35 29.02
N THR A 392 -16.36 24.48 27.81
CA THR A 392 -15.67 25.04 26.62
C THR A 392 -15.07 26.42 26.83
N LEU A 393 -15.58 27.22 27.77
CA LEU A 393 -15.07 28.57 28.08
C LEU A 393 -14.65 28.70 29.55
N THR A 394 -14.24 27.59 30.16
CA THR A 394 -13.84 27.60 31.57
C THR A 394 -12.67 28.55 31.82
N LYS A 395 -12.83 29.40 32.83
CA LYS A 395 -11.76 30.28 33.34
C LYS A 395 -10.85 29.56 34.33
N ASP A 396 -11.23 28.36 34.77
CA ASP A 396 -10.48 27.56 35.73
C ASP A 396 -9.21 27.00 35.08
N PRO A 397 -8.02 27.47 35.50
CA PRO A 397 -6.76 27.03 34.92
C PRO A 397 -6.43 25.58 35.24
N SER A 398 -7.08 24.94 36.22
CA SER A 398 -6.88 23.51 36.50
C SER A 398 -7.54 22.60 35.44
N ARG A 399 -8.44 23.15 34.61
CA ARG A 399 -9.13 22.38 33.57
C ARG A 399 -8.29 22.26 32.32
N PHE A 400 -8.36 21.08 31.73
CA PHE A 400 -7.61 20.75 30.52
C PHE A 400 -8.07 21.60 29.31
N GLY A 401 -9.38 21.84 29.19
CA GLY A 401 -9.97 22.69 28.15
C GLY A 401 -9.54 24.16 28.24
N HIS A 402 -9.25 24.67 29.44
CA HIS A 402 -8.68 26.02 29.59
C HIS A 402 -7.33 26.13 28.87
N SER A 403 -6.43 25.19 29.15
CA SER A 403 -5.09 25.16 28.59
C SER A 403 -5.16 24.98 27.07
N ALA A 404 -6.01 24.08 26.58
CA ALA A 404 -6.23 23.86 25.15
C ALA A 404 -6.69 25.13 24.42
N ASN A 405 -7.65 25.87 24.98
CA ASN A 405 -8.14 27.12 24.41
C ASN A 405 -7.06 28.21 24.35
N LYS A 406 -6.21 28.32 25.38
CA LYS A 406 -5.12 29.31 25.42
C LYS A 406 -4.10 29.13 24.30
N ILE A 407 -3.93 27.90 23.81
CA ILE A 407 -3.06 27.58 22.68
C ILE A 407 -3.81 27.42 21.35
N GLY A 408 -5.09 27.82 21.28
CA GLY A 408 -5.89 27.79 20.06
C GLY A 408 -6.30 26.39 19.59
N GLN A 409 -6.23 25.38 20.46
CA GLN A 409 -6.68 24.01 20.14
C GLN A 409 -8.20 23.89 20.32
N LYS A 410 -8.86 23.29 19.34
CA LYS A 410 -10.32 23.11 19.34
C LYS A 410 -10.72 21.96 20.27
N THR A 411 -11.89 22.09 20.89
CA THR A 411 -12.53 20.99 21.62
C THR A 411 -12.73 19.78 20.70
N PRO A 412 -12.31 18.57 21.12
CA PRO A 412 -12.63 17.35 20.40
C PRO A 412 -14.14 17.20 20.21
N ALA A 413 -14.56 16.70 19.05
CA ALA A 413 -15.99 16.48 18.77
C ALA A 413 -16.63 15.48 19.76
N ASN A 414 -15.83 14.59 20.34
CA ASN A 414 -16.25 13.64 21.36
C ASN A 414 -15.18 13.47 22.43
N LEU A 415 -15.46 13.94 23.66
CA LEU A 415 -14.54 13.82 24.79
C LEU A 415 -14.42 12.39 25.34
N LYS A 416 -15.41 11.52 25.08
CA LYS A 416 -15.39 10.11 25.50
C LYS A 416 -14.56 9.22 24.58
N LYS A 417 -14.26 9.71 23.38
CA LYS A 417 -13.53 8.98 22.34
C LYS A 417 -12.75 9.96 21.48
N VAL A 418 -11.69 10.49 22.07
CA VAL A 418 -10.83 11.47 21.42
C VAL A 418 -9.97 10.81 20.35
N ASP A 419 -9.55 11.57 19.34
CA ASP A 419 -8.54 11.09 18.39
C ASP A 419 -7.19 10.96 19.10
N TYR A 420 -6.61 9.76 19.08
CA TYR A 420 -5.48 9.41 19.93
C TYR A 420 -4.27 10.34 19.76
N TYR A 421 -3.74 10.51 18.54
CA TYR A 421 -2.50 11.27 18.34
C TYR A 421 -2.62 12.75 18.68
N PRO A 422 -3.62 13.51 18.18
CA PRO A 422 -3.79 14.90 18.57
C PRO A 422 -4.04 15.07 20.07
N ALA A 423 -4.86 14.18 20.65
CA ALA A 423 -5.18 14.26 22.07
C ALA A 423 -3.99 13.94 22.97
N CYS A 424 -3.20 12.93 22.60
CA CYS A 424 -1.99 12.55 23.32
C CYS A 424 -0.95 13.68 23.28
N HIS A 425 -0.73 14.26 22.10
CA HIS A 425 0.17 15.40 21.94
C HIS A 425 -0.24 16.59 22.80
N LEU A 426 -1.53 16.95 22.77
CA LEU A 426 -2.06 18.03 23.59
C LEU A 426 -1.93 17.71 25.10
N ALA A 427 -2.14 16.45 25.51
CA ALA A 427 -1.98 16.03 26.90
C ALA A 427 -0.54 16.22 27.40
N TYR A 428 0.44 15.76 26.62
CA TYR A 428 1.84 15.97 26.95
C TYR A 428 2.25 17.44 26.92
N LEU A 429 1.80 18.22 25.93
CA LEU A 429 2.10 19.64 25.86
C LEU A 429 1.57 20.41 27.09
N VAL A 430 0.33 20.12 27.51
CA VAL A 430 -0.25 20.73 28.71
C VAL A 430 0.50 20.27 29.96
N LEU A 431 0.86 18.98 30.06
CA LEU A 431 1.66 18.47 31.17
C LEU A 431 3.01 19.19 31.27
N ASP A 432 3.76 19.28 30.16
CA ASP A 432 5.06 19.94 30.11
C ASP A 432 4.94 21.42 30.50
N ALA A 433 3.97 22.14 29.95
CA ALA A 433 3.74 23.55 30.28
C ALA A 433 3.41 23.75 31.78
N ARG A 434 2.62 22.85 32.37
CA ARG A 434 2.26 22.91 33.80
C ARG A 434 3.43 22.54 34.70
N MET A 435 4.24 21.57 34.32
CA MET A 435 5.47 21.23 35.05
C MET A 435 6.45 22.41 35.05
N LEU A 436 6.60 23.11 33.92
CA LEU A 436 7.39 24.33 33.87
C LEU A 436 6.80 25.43 34.75
N ASP A 437 5.48 25.66 34.75
CA ASP A 437 4.87 26.66 35.64
C ASP A 437 5.04 26.31 37.13
N CYS A 438 4.97 25.03 37.50
CA CYS A 438 5.27 24.58 38.86
C CYS A 438 6.72 24.91 39.26
N TRP A 439 7.70 24.70 38.38
CA TRP A 439 9.08 25.10 38.64
C TRP A 439 9.25 26.61 38.73
N ARG A 440 8.57 27.37 37.87
CA ARG A 440 8.56 28.83 37.89
C ARG A 440 8.13 29.35 39.27
N ILE A 441 7.05 28.77 39.79
CA ILE A 441 6.52 29.06 41.13
C ILE A 441 7.49 28.61 42.22
N TYR A 442 8.02 27.38 42.12
CA TYR A 442 8.94 26.81 43.12
C TYR A 442 10.22 27.64 43.29
N PHE A 443 10.84 28.07 42.19
CA PHE A 443 12.03 28.91 42.21
C PHE A 443 11.73 30.41 42.39
N ASN A 444 10.44 30.79 42.35
CA ASN A 444 9.98 32.17 42.43
C ASN A 444 10.68 33.11 41.42
N VAL A 445 10.73 32.66 40.15
CA VAL A 445 11.34 33.41 39.04
C VAL A 445 10.32 33.60 37.92
N ASP A 446 10.40 34.67 37.15
CA ASP A 446 9.51 34.84 35.98
C ASP A 446 10.05 34.14 34.73
N ASN A 447 11.37 34.00 34.62
CA ASN A 447 12.04 33.39 33.47
C ASN A 447 12.90 32.21 33.92
N LEU A 448 12.37 31.00 33.73
CA LEU A 448 13.07 29.76 34.07
C LEU A 448 14.35 29.54 33.26
N LEU A 449 14.37 29.93 31.98
CA LEU A 449 15.56 29.76 31.15
C LEU A 449 16.71 30.62 31.68
N ALA A 450 16.43 31.89 31.97
CA ALA A 450 17.42 32.79 32.57
C ALA A 450 17.89 32.32 33.95
N HIS A 451 17.01 31.69 34.74
CA HIS A 451 17.40 31.11 36.03
C HIS A 451 18.40 29.95 35.86
N PHE A 452 18.16 29.05 34.91
CA PHE A 452 19.06 27.92 34.66
C PHE A 452 20.35 28.29 33.90
N ASP A 453 20.35 29.38 33.11
CA ASP A 453 21.56 29.88 32.45
C ASP A 453 22.59 30.50 33.44
N LEU A 454 22.16 30.80 34.67
CA LEU A 454 23.02 31.37 35.73
C LEU A 454 23.64 30.31 36.66
N LEU A 455 23.23 29.05 36.53
CA LEU A 455 23.75 27.90 37.29
C LEU A 455 24.82 27.17 36.48
#